data_AF-A0A832WR63-F1
#
_entry.id   AF-A0A832WR63-F1
#
_cell.length_a   1.000
_cell.length_b   1.000
_cell.length_c   1.000
_cell.angle_alpha   90.00
_cell.angle_beta   90.00
_cell.angle_gamma   90.00
#
_symmetry.space_group_name_H-M   'P 1'
#
loop_
_entity.id
_entity.type
_entity.pdbx_description
1 polymer ?
#
loop_
_entity_poly.entity_id
_entity_poly.type
_entity_poly.pdbx_seq_one_letter_code
_entity_poly.pdbx_strand_id
1 'polypeptide(L)'
;MKIPSIILAGIIALALLCMVTTATAGTAETGVQDSPDSIEFEDLPLIDDPIGADNPLYGLKLAWEDLDESFTANESERVTKQMKHAQLRLSEVKVELAKNRTRTAEQALDLYWQKINLTQMRLAYFGSNATGLLHAQEMHAKHQIVLENLMISHPGNPGLERAYNNSLGLEQKFEEKTQTRFDKGVGKNNNTIIRAYRIGARTENPAGNGEGEQNANQVQAQNEERGKNRDTVTGTQKPDNTTDTRGRSGQDTPGPSNPASPQPGKSTDNAMQGSGNANGNSDDKGNGNSRRN
;
A
#
# COMPACT_ATOMS: atom_id res chain seq x y z
N MET A 1 27.92 5.33 -46.65
CA MET A 1 26.82 4.99 -45.72
C MET A 1 26.86 5.97 -44.55
N LYS A 2 25.80 6.77 -44.35
CA LYS A 2 25.72 7.88 -43.36
C LYS A 2 24.78 7.53 -42.18
N ILE A 3 24.84 6.29 -41.71
CA ILE A 3 23.98 5.77 -40.64
C ILE A 3 24.27 6.39 -39.26
N PRO A 4 25.51 6.75 -38.86
CA PRO A 4 25.74 7.24 -37.49
C PRO A 4 25.15 8.63 -37.22
N SER A 5 24.98 9.46 -38.26
CA SER A 5 24.46 10.83 -38.11
C SER A 5 22.95 10.86 -37.83
N ILE A 6 22.19 9.87 -38.30
CA ILE A 6 20.73 9.81 -38.10
C ILE A 6 20.40 9.38 -36.67
N ILE A 7 21.16 8.43 -36.11
CA ILE A 7 20.98 7.96 -34.73
C ILE A 7 21.31 9.08 -33.74
N LEU A 8 22.39 9.83 -33.98
CA LEU A 8 22.78 10.95 -33.12
C LEU A 8 21.76 12.09 -33.16
N ALA A 9 21.21 12.42 -34.33
CA ALA A 9 20.16 13.44 -34.46
C ALA A 9 18.86 13.04 -33.74
N GLY A 10 18.50 11.75 -33.75
CA GLY A 10 17.35 11.23 -33.01
C GLY A 10 17.48 11.37 -31.49
N ILE A 11 18.66 11.08 -30.93
CA ILE A 11 18.92 11.21 -29.49
C ILE A 11 18.88 12.68 -29.05
N ILE A 12 19.43 13.59 -29.87
CA ILE A 12 19.42 15.04 -29.57
C ILE A 12 18.00 15.61 -29.64
N ALA A 13 17.20 15.20 -30.63
CA ALA A 13 15.80 15.63 -30.74
C ALA A 13 14.94 15.13 -29.57
N LEU A 14 15.18 13.89 -29.10
CA LEU A 14 14.50 13.34 -27.93
C LEU A 14 14.90 14.07 -26.64
N ALA A 15 16.17 14.43 -26.47
CA ALA A 15 16.65 15.20 -25.32
C ALA A 15 16.08 16.64 -25.28
N LEU A 16 15.88 17.26 -26.44
CA LEU A 16 15.29 18.61 -26.56
C LEU A 16 13.78 18.63 -26.25
N LEU A 17 13.06 17.54 -26.52
CA LEU A 17 11.63 17.43 -26.20
C LEU A 17 11.39 17.35 -24.68
N CYS A 18 12.35 16.81 -23.92
CA CYS A 18 12.24 16.64 -22.47
C CYS A 18 12.44 17.93 -21.64
N MET A 19 12.79 19.07 -22.26
CA MET A 19 13.05 20.33 -21.54
C MET A 19 11.86 21.29 -21.48
N VAL A 20 10.71 20.94 -22.06
CA VAL A 20 9.50 21.76 -21.98
C VAL A 20 8.69 21.35 -20.75
N THR A 21 9.18 21.71 -19.57
CA THR A 21 8.43 21.54 -18.31
C THR A 21 7.77 22.86 -17.94
N THR A 22 6.46 22.94 -18.14
CA THR A 22 5.62 24.03 -17.61
C THR A 22 5.60 23.96 -16.10
N ALA A 23 6.30 24.89 -15.44
CA ALA A 23 6.20 25.08 -14.00
C ALA A 23 4.86 25.75 -13.67
N THR A 24 3.85 24.96 -13.32
CA THR A 24 2.68 25.45 -12.60
C THR A 24 3.04 25.55 -11.13
N ALA A 25 3.42 26.76 -10.71
CA ALA A 25 3.59 27.08 -9.30
C ALA A 25 2.22 27.09 -8.61
N GLY A 26 1.92 26.02 -7.87
CA GLY A 26 0.82 26.01 -6.91
C GLY A 26 1.22 26.87 -5.71
N THR A 27 0.59 28.04 -5.58
CA THR A 27 0.64 28.89 -4.40
C THR A 27 0.06 28.14 -3.20
N ALA A 28 0.92 27.74 -2.26
CA ALA A 28 0.50 27.32 -0.93
C ALA A 28 0.12 28.57 -0.13
N GLU A 29 -1.17 28.80 0.06
CA GLU A 29 -1.68 29.82 0.97
C GLU A 29 -1.30 29.45 2.41
N THR A 30 -0.49 30.30 3.03
CA THR A 30 -0.08 30.19 4.43
C THR A 30 -1.10 30.94 5.28
N GLY A 31 -2.20 30.28 5.61
CA GLY A 31 -3.17 30.74 6.60
C GLY A 31 -2.82 30.21 7.99
N VAL A 32 -2.38 31.09 8.88
CA VAL A 32 -2.18 30.80 10.31
C VAL A 32 -3.54 30.57 10.95
N GLN A 33 -3.82 29.36 11.45
CA GLN A 33 -5.02 29.07 12.24
C GLN A 33 -4.66 28.20 13.44
N ASP A 34 -4.74 28.77 14.64
CA ASP A 34 -4.52 28.15 15.96
C ASP A 34 -5.62 27.13 16.36
N SER A 35 -6.27 26.49 15.39
CA SER A 35 -7.08 25.28 15.63
C SER A 35 -6.20 24.05 15.37
N PRO A 36 -6.37 22.92 16.08
CA PRO A 36 -5.71 21.68 15.71
C PRO A 36 -5.98 21.42 14.24
N ASP A 37 -4.90 21.44 13.45
CA ASP A 37 -4.87 21.54 11.99
C ASP A 37 -5.82 20.51 11.37
N SER A 38 -7.03 20.95 11.04
CA SER A 38 -8.11 20.08 10.60
C SER A 38 -8.10 20.07 9.08
N ILE A 39 -7.64 18.97 8.49
CA ILE A 39 -7.48 18.86 7.04
C ILE A 39 -8.79 18.33 6.47
N GLU A 40 -9.43 19.12 5.62
CA GLU A 40 -10.60 18.66 4.87
C GLU A 40 -10.18 17.58 3.87
N PHE A 41 -10.85 16.43 3.93
CA PHE A 41 -10.65 15.38 2.95
C PHE A 41 -11.43 15.74 1.67
N GLU A 42 -10.70 16.08 0.62
CA GLU A 42 -11.21 16.08 -0.74
C GLU A 42 -11.05 14.67 -1.32
N ASP A 43 -12.12 14.11 -1.88
CA ASP A 43 -12.06 12.81 -2.54
C ASP A 43 -11.05 12.84 -3.69
N LEU A 44 -10.36 11.72 -3.93
CA LEU A 44 -9.35 11.66 -4.97
C LEU A 44 -9.96 12.03 -6.32
N PRO A 45 -9.32 12.94 -7.09
CA PRO A 45 -9.79 13.25 -8.43
C PRO A 45 -9.82 11.97 -9.26
N LEU A 46 -10.87 11.83 -10.06
CA LEU A 46 -10.95 10.75 -11.05
C LEU A 46 -9.93 11.06 -12.15
N ILE A 47 -8.75 10.43 -12.08
CA ILE A 47 -7.70 10.58 -13.10
C ILE A 47 -7.96 9.52 -14.18
N ASP A 48 -8.58 9.92 -15.29
CA ASP A 48 -8.71 9.05 -16.47
C ASP A 48 -7.42 9.11 -17.29
N ASP A 49 -6.38 8.46 -16.78
CA ASP A 49 -5.12 8.32 -17.49
C ASP A 49 -5.30 7.38 -18.70
N PRO A 50 -4.84 7.78 -19.92
CA PRO A 50 -4.98 6.95 -21.12
C PRO A 50 -4.15 5.66 -21.07
N ILE A 51 -3.24 5.54 -20.10
CA ILE A 51 -2.39 4.37 -19.86
C ILE A 51 -2.80 3.76 -18.51
N GLY A 52 -3.93 3.05 -18.53
CA GLY A 52 -4.42 2.24 -17.41
C GLY A 52 -3.69 0.90 -17.28
N ALA A 53 -4.00 0.12 -16.24
CA ALA A 53 -3.30 -1.13 -15.94
C ALA A 53 -3.48 -2.25 -16.99
N ASP A 54 -4.47 -2.11 -17.88
CA ASP A 54 -4.72 -2.99 -19.03
C ASP A 54 -3.91 -2.60 -20.28
N ASN A 55 -3.22 -1.45 -20.28
CA ASN A 55 -2.47 -0.95 -21.42
C ASN A 55 -1.09 -1.63 -21.52
N PRO A 56 -0.65 -2.08 -22.72
CA PRO A 56 0.68 -2.70 -22.89
C PRO A 56 1.86 -1.77 -22.53
N LEU A 57 1.66 -0.45 -22.60
CA LEU A 57 2.66 0.54 -22.20
C LEU A 57 2.65 0.84 -20.70
N TYR A 58 1.76 0.22 -19.93
CA TYR A 58 1.68 0.45 -18.49
C TYR A 58 2.94 -0.02 -17.75
N GLY A 59 3.60 -1.07 -18.22
CA GLY A 59 4.92 -1.47 -17.68
C GLY A 59 5.97 -0.37 -17.83
N LEU A 60 5.91 0.44 -18.89
CA LEU A 60 6.79 1.59 -19.06
C LEU A 60 6.45 2.72 -18.06
N LYS A 61 5.16 2.95 -17.78
CA LYS A 61 4.72 3.89 -16.72
C LYS A 61 5.33 3.50 -15.37
N LEU A 62 5.23 2.23 -14.99
CA LEU A 62 5.83 1.70 -13.76
C LEU A 62 7.35 1.87 -13.73
N ALA A 63 8.03 1.55 -14.85
CA ALA A 63 9.48 1.70 -14.95
C ALA A 63 9.94 3.16 -14.78
N TRP A 64 9.18 4.12 -15.33
CA TRP A 64 9.48 5.55 -15.15
C TRP A 64 9.28 6.01 -13.71
N GLU A 65 8.23 5.56 -13.05
CA GLU A 65 7.98 5.86 -11.64
C GLU A 65 9.08 5.28 -10.73
N ASP A 66 9.47 4.03 -10.96
CA ASP A 66 10.55 3.39 -10.20
C ASP A 66 11.91 4.08 -10.48
N LEU A 67 12.14 4.52 -11.71
CA LEU A 67 13.31 5.31 -12.08
C LEU A 67 13.32 6.64 -11.33
N ASP A 68 12.22 7.39 -11.32
CA ASP A 68 12.11 8.65 -10.59
C ASP A 68 12.33 8.48 -9.09
N GLU A 69 11.76 7.42 -8.49
CA GLU A 69 12.03 7.07 -7.09
C GLU A 69 13.51 6.72 -6.86
N SER A 70 14.15 6.01 -7.78
CA SER A 70 15.55 5.58 -7.64
C SER A 70 16.54 6.76 -7.62
N PHE A 71 16.28 7.80 -8.41
CA PHE A 71 17.07 9.02 -8.46
C PHE A 71 16.76 10.02 -7.34
N THR A 72 15.79 9.71 -6.48
CA THR A 72 15.44 10.56 -5.34
C THR A 72 16.40 10.31 -4.19
N ALA A 73 17.41 11.18 -4.04
CA ALA A 73 18.45 11.02 -3.01
C ALA A 73 17.93 11.17 -1.57
N ASN A 74 16.86 11.94 -1.37
CA ASN A 74 16.25 12.16 -0.07
C ASN A 74 15.22 11.07 0.24
N GLU A 75 15.40 10.32 1.33
CA GLU A 75 14.48 9.23 1.70
C GLU A 75 13.06 9.76 1.97
N SER A 76 12.90 10.90 2.65
CA SER A 76 11.58 11.46 2.95
C SER A 76 10.82 11.85 1.68
N GLU A 77 11.52 12.47 0.73
CA GLU A 77 10.96 12.77 -0.59
C GLU A 77 10.60 11.48 -1.33
N ARG A 78 11.44 10.45 -1.22
CA ARG A 78 11.20 9.17 -1.88
C ARG A 78 9.97 8.46 -1.33
N VAL A 79 9.80 8.42 0.00
CA VAL A 79 8.56 7.92 0.62
C VAL A 79 7.35 8.75 0.21
N THR A 80 7.49 10.06 0.12
CA THR A 80 6.43 10.94 -0.38
C THR A 80 6.05 10.58 -1.83
N LYS A 81 7.03 10.33 -2.71
CA LYS A 81 6.78 9.86 -4.08
C LYS A 81 6.10 8.49 -4.12
N GLN A 82 6.53 7.55 -3.28
CA GLN A 82 5.90 6.23 -3.17
C GLN A 82 4.43 6.34 -2.77
N MET A 83 4.11 7.21 -1.81
CA MET A 83 2.74 7.50 -1.41
C MET A 83 1.93 8.16 -2.54
N LYS A 84 2.50 9.10 -3.29
CA LYS A 84 1.85 9.67 -4.49
C LYS A 84 1.57 8.61 -5.56
N HIS A 85 2.50 7.70 -5.80
CA HIS A 85 2.28 6.59 -6.73
C HIS A 85 1.19 5.63 -6.21
N ALA A 86 1.15 5.35 -4.90
CA ALA A 86 0.06 4.59 -4.30
C ALA A 86 -1.30 5.31 -4.48
N GLN A 87 -1.35 6.62 -4.27
CA GLN A 87 -2.54 7.45 -4.53
C GLN A 87 -3.01 7.34 -5.99
N LEU A 88 -2.07 7.38 -6.93
CA LEU A 88 -2.35 7.19 -8.35
C LEU A 88 -2.98 5.82 -8.60
N ARG A 89 -2.46 4.75 -7.99
CA ARG A 89 -3.08 3.41 -8.11
C ARG A 89 -4.50 3.37 -7.55
N LEU A 90 -4.79 4.05 -6.44
CA LEU A 90 -6.18 4.14 -5.95
C LEU A 90 -7.09 4.90 -6.92
N SER A 91 -6.59 5.95 -7.58
CA SER A 91 -7.37 6.64 -8.62
C SER A 91 -7.67 5.73 -9.81
N GLU A 92 -6.71 4.89 -10.23
CA GLU A 92 -6.92 3.87 -11.26
C GLU A 92 -7.95 2.83 -10.82
N VAL A 93 -7.90 2.38 -9.56
CA VAL A 93 -8.91 1.47 -8.99
C VAL A 93 -10.31 2.08 -9.06
N LYS A 94 -10.47 3.36 -8.68
CA LYS A 94 -11.77 4.07 -8.78
C LYS A 94 -12.30 4.05 -10.22
N VAL A 95 -11.44 4.36 -11.20
CA VAL A 95 -11.81 4.40 -12.63
C VAL A 95 -12.17 3.01 -13.14
N GLU A 96 -11.36 2.00 -12.85
CA GLU A 96 -11.59 0.63 -13.34
C GLU A 96 -12.83 -0.01 -12.71
N LEU A 97 -13.09 0.24 -11.43
CA LEU A 97 -14.32 -0.21 -10.77
C LEU A 97 -15.56 0.50 -11.34
N ALA A 98 -15.49 1.80 -11.61
CA ALA A 98 -16.57 2.53 -12.29
C ALA A 98 -16.86 1.98 -13.70
N LYS A 99 -15.84 1.42 -14.37
CA LYS A 99 -15.94 0.74 -15.67
C LYS A 99 -16.31 -0.75 -15.55
N ASN A 100 -16.59 -1.27 -14.36
CA ASN A 100 -16.85 -2.68 -14.05
C ASN A 100 -15.70 -3.64 -14.45
N ARG A 101 -14.46 -3.15 -14.49
CA ARG A 101 -13.26 -3.91 -14.87
C ARG A 101 -12.55 -4.43 -13.62
N THR A 102 -13.20 -5.33 -12.91
CA THR A 102 -12.74 -5.85 -11.61
C THR A 102 -11.34 -6.47 -11.65
N ARG A 103 -10.98 -7.18 -12.72
CA ARG A 103 -9.64 -7.76 -12.89
C ARG A 103 -8.54 -6.68 -12.98
N THR A 104 -8.80 -5.61 -13.73
CA THR A 104 -7.85 -4.50 -13.88
C THR A 104 -7.75 -3.69 -12.58
N ALA A 105 -8.87 -3.50 -11.89
CA ALA A 105 -8.88 -2.91 -10.55
C ALA A 105 -8.05 -3.74 -9.55
N GLU A 106 -8.15 -5.07 -9.57
CA GLU A 106 -7.35 -5.94 -8.70
C GLU A 106 -5.85 -5.79 -8.98
N GLN A 107 -5.46 -5.71 -10.26
CA GLN A 107 -4.07 -5.48 -10.64
C GLN A 107 -3.56 -4.12 -10.14
N ALA A 108 -4.38 -3.07 -10.22
CA ALA A 108 -4.04 -1.76 -9.66
C ALA A 108 -3.94 -1.80 -8.12
N LEU A 109 -4.79 -2.57 -7.43
CA LEU A 109 -4.71 -2.79 -5.98
C LEU A 109 -3.43 -3.54 -5.57
N ASP A 110 -2.99 -4.51 -6.38
CA ASP A 110 -1.73 -5.20 -6.13
C ASP A 110 -0.54 -4.24 -6.25
N LEU A 111 -0.56 -3.32 -7.21
CA LEU A 111 0.46 -2.28 -7.37
C LEU A 111 0.41 -1.22 -6.27
N TYR A 112 -0.80 -0.82 -5.85
CA TYR A 112 -0.99 -0.01 -4.65
C TYR A 112 -0.30 -0.67 -3.45
N TRP A 113 -0.59 -1.96 -3.22
CA TRP A 113 0.02 -2.71 -2.13
C TRP A 113 1.54 -2.76 -2.22
N GLN A 114 2.10 -2.96 -3.42
CA GLN A 114 3.56 -2.92 -3.61
C GLN A 114 4.16 -1.58 -3.16
N LYS A 115 3.56 -0.43 -3.52
CA LYS A 115 4.06 0.89 -3.12
C LYS A 115 3.91 1.14 -1.61
N ILE A 116 2.81 0.70 -1.01
CA ILE A 116 2.57 0.74 0.45
C ILE A 116 3.61 -0.11 1.20
N ASN A 117 3.86 -1.34 0.74
CA ASN A 117 4.84 -2.23 1.36
C ASN A 117 6.28 -1.71 1.24
N LEU A 118 6.63 -1.11 0.09
CA LEU A 118 7.92 -0.42 -0.06
C LEU A 118 8.07 0.72 0.95
N THR A 119 7.01 1.52 1.11
CA THR A 119 7.00 2.60 2.12
C THR A 119 7.20 2.02 3.52
N GLN A 120 6.46 0.96 3.86
CA GLN A 120 6.59 0.26 5.13
C GLN A 120 8.03 -0.20 5.42
N MET A 121 8.69 -0.81 4.43
CA MET A 121 10.09 -1.25 4.57
C MET A 121 11.03 -0.06 4.81
N ARG A 122 10.75 1.09 4.19
CA ARG A 122 11.55 2.31 4.37
C ARG A 122 11.34 2.98 5.72
N LEU A 123 10.15 2.88 6.33
CA LEU A 123 9.86 3.45 7.67
C LEU A 123 10.89 3.03 8.73
N ALA A 124 11.46 1.82 8.61
CA ALA A 124 12.50 1.34 9.52
C ALA A 124 13.74 2.26 9.54
N TYR A 125 14.10 2.87 8.41
CA TYR A 125 15.32 3.65 8.23
C TYR A 125 15.20 5.13 8.62
N PHE A 126 13.99 5.65 8.83
CA PHE A 126 13.81 7.05 9.23
C PHE A 126 14.17 7.31 10.67
N GLY A 127 14.64 8.53 10.97
CA GLY A 127 14.52 9.08 12.32
C GLY A 127 13.06 9.39 12.66
N SER A 128 12.71 9.43 13.94
CA SER A 128 11.32 9.58 14.41
C SER A 128 10.62 10.89 13.98
N ASN A 129 11.36 11.90 13.49
CA ASN A 129 10.85 13.27 13.33
C ASN A 129 11.05 13.84 11.91
N ALA A 130 11.15 13.01 10.88
CA ALA A 130 11.28 13.53 9.52
C ALA A 130 9.95 14.16 9.06
N THR A 131 9.95 15.43 8.65
CA THR A 131 8.75 16.15 8.20
C THR A 131 8.01 15.45 7.07
N GLY A 132 8.74 14.84 6.13
CA GLY A 132 8.11 14.06 5.05
C GLY A 132 7.44 12.77 5.53
N LEU A 133 7.76 12.27 6.73
CA LEU A 133 7.10 11.12 7.33
C LEU A 133 5.67 11.45 7.76
N LEU A 134 5.48 12.63 8.36
CA LEU A 134 4.16 13.10 8.78
C LEU A 134 3.25 13.36 7.57
N HIS A 135 3.81 13.96 6.52
CA HIS A 135 3.07 14.13 5.26
C HIS A 135 2.73 12.80 4.58
N ALA A 136 3.64 11.82 4.63
CA ALA A 136 3.36 10.47 4.14
C ALA A 136 2.26 9.76 4.93
N GLN A 137 2.25 9.91 6.25
CA GLN A 137 1.18 9.41 7.12
C GLN A 137 -0.16 10.09 6.79
N GLU A 138 -0.16 11.40 6.59
CA GLU A 138 -1.37 12.15 6.18
C GLU A 138 -1.93 11.61 4.85
N MET A 139 -1.09 11.42 3.83
CA MET A 139 -1.51 10.80 2.56
C MET A 139 -2.05 9.38 2.77
N HIS A 140 -1.42 8.61 3.65
CA HIS A 140 -1.87 7.26 3.99
C HIS A 140 -3.25 7.25 4.67
N ALA A 141 -3.52 8.18 5.59
CA ALA A 141 -4.84 8.36 6.18
C ALA A 141 -5.90 8.71 5.11
N LYS A 142 -5.55 9.54 4.12
CA LYS A 142 -6.43 9.80 2.96
C LYS A 142 -6.69 8.54 2.14
N HIS A 143 -5.67 7.69 1.91
CA HIS A 143 -5.85 6.41 1.23
C HIS A 143 -6.83 5.48 1.96
N GLN A 144 -6.78 5.43 3.29
CA GLN A 144 -7.72 4.63 4.09
C GLN A 144 -9.17 5.06 3.89
N ILE A 145 -9.44 6.37 3.87
CA ILE A 145 -10.79 6.91 3.63
C ILE A 145 -11.28 6.52 2.22
N VAL A 146 -10.41 6.60 1.22
CA VAL A 146 -10.75 6.20 -0.17
C VAL A 146 -11.08 4.71 -0.23
N LEU A 147 -10.25 3.87 0.40
CA LEU A 147 -10.47 2.42 0.44
C LEU A 147 -11.77 2.06 1.14
N GLU A 148 -12.09 2.72 2.27
CA GLU A 148 -13.35 2.55 2.98
C GLU A 148 -14.55 2.91 2.09
N ASN A 149 -14.50 4.07 1.42
CA ASN A 149 -15.55 4.49 0.49
C ASN A 149 -15.71 3.52 -0.69
N LEU A 150 -14.59 3.00 -1.21
CA LEU A 150 -14.59 1.99 -2.27
C LEU A 150 -15.20 0.68 -1.79
N MET A 151 -14.93 0.24 -0.56
CA MET A 151 -15.54 -0.97 0.03
C MET A 151 -17.05 -0.84 0.20
N ILE A 152 -17.54 0.35 0.59
CA ILE A 152 -18.97 0.62 0.73
C ILE A 152 -19.67 0.58 -0.64
N SER A 153 -19.05 1.19 -1.66
CA SER A 153 -19.61 1.25 -3.01
C SER A 153 -19.46 -0.04 -3.82
N HIS A 154 -18.46 -0.87 -3.49
CA HIS A 154 -18.17 -2.13 -4.18
C HIS A 154 -18.05 -3.29 -3.17
N PRO A 155 -19.16 -3.67 -2.50
CA PRO A 155 -19.14 -4.70 -1.47
C PRO A 155 -18.70 -6.06 -2.02
N GLY A 156 -17.97 -6.82 -1.22
CA GLY A 156 -17.50 -8.16 -1.58
C GLY A 156 -16.30 -8.21 -2.51
N ASN A 157 -15.61 -7.08 -2.74
CA ASN A 157 -14.33 -7.07 -3.46
C ASN A 157 -13.18 -7.48 -2.49
N PRO A 158 -12.57 -8.66 -2.68
CA PRO A 158 -11.53 -9.17 -1.77
C PRO A 158 -10.21 -8.37 -1.85
N GLY A 159 -9.92 -7.73 -2.97
CA GLY A 159 -8.76 -6.86 -3.10
C GLY A 159 -8.86 -5.60 -2.26
N LEU A 160 -10.03 -4.96 -2.25
CA LEU A 160 -10.29 -3.77 -1.45
C LEU A 160 -10.19 -4.07 0.05
N GLU A 161 -10.78 -5.17 0.50
CA GLU A 161 -10.69 -5.61 1.89
C GLU A 161 -9.23 -5.91 2.29
N ARG A 162 -8.49 -6.61 1.44
CA ARG A 162 -7.05 -6.87 1.65
C ARG A 162 -6.25 -5.57 1.72
N ALA A 163 -6.46 -4.65 0.79
CA ALA A 163 -5.77 -3.36 0.74
C ALA A 163 -6.08 -2.50 1.98
N TYR A 164 -7.33 -2.48 2.43
CA TYR A 164 -7.75 -1.77 3.63
C TYR A 164 -7.11 -2.37 4.89
N ASN A 165 -7.20 -3.67 5.11
CA ASN A 165 -6.58 -4.32 6.27
C ASN A 165 -5.06 -4.12 6.32
N ASN A 166 -4.41 -4.21 5.17
CA ASN A 166 -2.99 -3.91 5.02
C ASN A 166 -2.65 -2.46 5.37
N SER A 167 -3.52 -1.52 4.97
CA SER A 167 -3.33 -0.10 5.29
C SER A 167 -3.43 0.17 6.80
N LEU A 168 -4.28 -0.56 7.54
CA LEU A 168 -4.34 -0.46 9.01
C LEU A 168 -3.01 -0.85 9.65
N GLY A 169 -2.38 -1.93 9.17
CA GLY A 169 -1.07 -2.35 9.66
C GLY A 169 0.06 -1.34 9.38
N LEU A 170 -0.03 -0.59 8.28
CA LEU A 170 0.93 0.48 8.00
C LEU A 170 0.67 1.72 8.87
N GLU A 171 -0.58 2.05 9.17
CA GLU A 171 -0.91 3.20 10.04
C GLU A 171 -0.32 2.99 11.43
N GLN A 172 -0.45 1.80 12.01
CA GLN A 172 0.17 1.49 13.31
C GLN A 172 1.70 1.76 13.29
N LYS A 173 2.38 1.40 12.19
CA LYS A 173 3.82 1.64 12.06
C LYS A 173 4.15 3.11 11.90
N PHE A 174 3.29 3.89 11.24
CA PHE A 174 3.41 5.34 11.22
C PHE A 174 3.22 5.91 12.62
N GLU A 175 2.16 5.54 13.33
CA GLU A 175 1.88 6.00 14.70
C GLU A 175 3.05 5.73 15.66
N GLU A 176 3.61 4.52 15.61
CA GLU A 176 4.79 4.14 16.40
C GLU A 176 6.00 5.03 16.07
N LYS A 177 6.15 5.41 14.79
CA LYS A 177 7.33 6.14 14.30
C LYS A 177 7.22 7.65 14.51
N THR A 178 6.06 8.23 14.24
CA THR A 178 5.80 9.68 14.31
C THR A 178 5.26 10.13 15.66
N GLN A 179 4.83 9.18 16.51
CA GLN A 179 4.06 9.46 17.72
C GLN A 179 2.85 10.34 17.43
N THR A 180 2.28 10.23 16.24
CA THR A 180 1.13 11.00 15.78
C THR A 180 0.09 10.04 15.24
N ARG A 181 -1.18 10.29 15.55
CA ARG A 181 -2.33 9.53 15.05
C ARG A 181 -3.26 10.47 14.31
N PHE A 182 -3.83 10.00 13.20
CA PHE A 182 -4.84 10.74 12.45
C PHE A 182 -6.22 10.12 12.72
N ASP A 183 -7.12 10.88 13.36
CA ASP A 183 -8.51 10.44 13.51
C ASP A 183 -9.40 11.09 12.46
N LYS A 184 -10.31 10.28 11.94
CA LYS A 184 -11.41 10.67 11.06
C LYS A 184 -12.55 11.27 11.90
N GLY A 185 -12.98 12.48 11.57
CA GLY A 185 -14.16 13.13 12.13
C GLY A 185 -15.12 13.57 11.03
N VAL A 186 -16.35 13.91 11.42
CA VAL A 186 -17.34 14.53 10.54
C VAL A 186 -17.38 16.02 10.84
N GLY A 187 -17.18 16.84 9.81
CA GLY A 187 -17.24 18.29 9.91
C GLY A 187 -18.66 18.85 9.80
N LYS A 188 -18.78 20.18 9.91
CA LYS A 188 -20.07 20.91 9.93
C LYS A 188 -20.91 20.70 8.67
N ASN A 189 -20.31 20.29 7.57
CA ASN A 189 -20.98 20.08 6.27
C ASN A 189 -21.10 18.59 5.91
N ASN A 190 -21.01 17.68 6.88
CA ASN A 190 -20.87 16.23 6.64
C ASN A 190 -19.64 15.84 5.80
N ASN A 191 -18.67 16.76 5.66
CA ASN A 191 -17.38 16.47 5.06
C ASN A 191 -16.53 15.65 6.04
N THR A 192 -15.70 14.76 5.49
CA THR A 192 -14.73 14.03 6.31
C THR A 192 -13.58 14.98 6.65
N ILE A 193 -13.27 15.12 7.93
CA ILE A 193 -12.13 15.89 8.43
C ILE A 193 -11.12 14.91 9.01
N ILE A 194 -9.84 15.12 8.73
CA ILE A 194 -8.76 14.38 9.36
C ILE A 194 -8.07 15.29 10.38
N ARG A 195 -7.88 14.81 11.60
CA ARG A 195 -7.21 15.55 12.69
C ARG A 195 -6.02 14.77 13.20
N ALA A 196 -4.87 15.43 13.31
CA ALA A 196 -3.66 14.87 13.86
C ALA A 196 -3.59 15.06 15.39
N TYR A 197 -3.23 14.02 16.13
CA TYR A 197 -3.03 14.03 17.57
C TYR A 197 -1.68 13.43 17.94
N ARG A 198 -0.96 14.06 18.86
CA ARG A 198 0.31 13.52 19.36
C ARG A 198 0.07 12.48 20.45
N ILE A 199 0.53 11.25 20.21
CA ILE A 199 0.46 10.12 21.15
C ILE A 199 1.46 10.38 22.28
N GLY A 200 0.98 10.45 23.53
CA GLY A 200 1.82 10.64 24.71
C GLY A 200 2.08 12.10 25.12
N ALA A 201 1.56 13.08 24.37
CA ALA A 201 1.30 14.39 24.97
C ALA A 201 0.14 14.19 25.94
N ARG A 202 0.47 13.88 27.19
CA ARG A 202 -0.49 13.93 28.30
C ARG A 202 -1.14 15.30 28.19
N THR A 203 -2.40 15.33 27.78
CA THR A 203 -3.23 16.53 27.84
C THR A 203 -3.28 16.86 29.32
N GLU A 204 -2.36 17.71 29.77
CA GLU A 204 -2.56 18.45 30.99
C GLU A 204 -3.85 19.19 30.75
N ASN A 205 -4.91 18.69 31.40
CA ASN A 205 -6.25 19.24 31.32
C ASN A 205 -6.15 20.75 31.34
N PRO A 206 -6.57 21.46 30.29
CA PRO A 206 -6.92 22.86 30.45
C PRO A 206 -8.10 22.84 31.41
N ALA A 207 -7.84 23.14 32.68
CA ALA A 207 -8.88 23.40 33.66
C ALA A 207 -9.63 24.65 33.19
N GLY A 208 -10.62 24.44 32.33
CA GLY A 208 -11.37 25.49 31.66
C GLY A 208 -12.79 25.03 31.45
N ASN A 209 -13.66 25.46 32.36
CA ASN A 209 -15.10 25.28 32.35
C ASN A 209 -15.72 25.48 30.95
N GLY A 210 -16.51 24.52 30.49
CA GLY A 210 -17.36 24.70 29.31
C GLY A 210 -18.04 23.40 28.91
N GLU A 211 -19.35 23.35 29.14
CA GLU A 211 -20.23 22.20 28.96
C GLU A 211 -20.35 21.74 27.50
N GLY A 212 -20.38 20.42 27.31
CA GLY A 212 -21.20 19.77 26.29
C GLY A 212 -20.59 19.55 24.91
N GLU A 213 -20.02 18.36 24.68
CA GLU A 213 -20.37 17.51 23.54
C GLU A 213 -19.81 16.10 23.75
N GLN A 214 -20.70 15.11 23.66
CA GLN A 214 -20.42 13.70 23.96
C GLN A 214 -19.56 13.09 22.85
N ASN A 215 -18.37 12.65 23.23
CA ASN A 215 -17.41 12.06 22.31
C ASN A 215 -17.79 10.59 22.02
N ALA A 216 -18.11 10.32 20.75
CA ALA A 216 -18.65 9.08 20.21
C ALA A 216 -17.59 7.96 20.00
N ASN A 217 -16.56 7.86 20.84
CA ASN A 217 -15.45 6.91 20.66
C ASN A 217 -15.45 5.76 21.69
N GLN A 218 -16.63 5.23 22.03
CA GLN A 218 -16.74 4.04 22.88
C GLN A 218 -17.82 3.06 22.41
N VAL A 219 -17.86 2.71 21.12
CA VAL A 219 -18.79 1.66 20.62
C VAL A 219 -18.09 0.50 19.88
N GLN A 220 -16.82 0.60 19.48
CA GLN A 220 -16.22 -0.46 18.65
C GLN A 220 -15.36 -1.52 19.38
N ALA A 221 -15.53 -1.68 20.70
CA ALA A 221 -14.82 -2.72 21.46
C ALA A 221 -15.70 -3.53 22.43
N GLN A 222 -17.03 -3.50 22.30
CA GLN A 222 -17.93 -4.18 23.25
C GLN A 222 -18.98 -5.12 22.64
N ASN A 223 -18.75 -5.63 21.42
CA ASN A 223 -19.65 -6.60 20.79
C ASN A 223 -19.08 -8.03 20.61
N GLU A 224 -17.92 -8.36 21.21
CA GLU A 224 -17.37 -9.73 21.15
C GLU A 224 -17.52 -10.58 22.44
N GLU A 225 -18.14 -10.06 23.52
CA GLU A 225 -18.28 -10.82 24.78
C GLU A 225 -19.73 -10.99 25.28
N ARG A 226 -20.68 -11.28 24.38
CA ARG A 226 -22.02 -11.73 24.80
C ARG A 226 -22.50 -12.94 23.99
N GLY A 227 -21.91 -14.09 24.29
CA GLY A 227 -22.30 -15.35 23.66
C GLY A 227 -21.77 -16.59 24.36
N LYS A 228 -21.83 -16.67 25.70
CA LYS A 228 -21.61 -17.95 26.42
C LYS A 228 -22.58 -18.10 27.60
N ASN A 229 -23.19 -19.29 27.67
CA ASN A 229 -24.08 -19.88 28.69
C ASN A 229 -25.56 -19.46 28.56
N ARG A 230 -26.57 -20.34 28.57
CA ARG A 230 -26.83 -21.71 29.10
C ARG A 230 -28.24 -22.11 28.52
N ASP A 231 -28.67 -23.34 28.24
CA ASP A 231 -28.90 -24.55 29.08
C ASP A 231 -29.33 -25.72 28.14
N THR A 232 -28.77 -26.93 28.23
CA THR A 232 -29.17 -28.10 29.07
C THR A 232 -30.44 -28.83 28.60
N VAL A 233 -30.31 -30.09 28.10
CA VAL A 233 -31.13 -31.29 28.47
C VAL A 233 -30.48 -32.60 27.96
N THR A 234 -30.01 -33.38 28.92
CA THR A 234 -30.14 -34.84 29.18
C THR A 234 -30.31 -35.86 28.05
N GLY A 235 -29.44 -36.89 28.02
CA GLY A 235 -29.67 -38.15 27.30
C GLY A 235 -28.53 -39.17 27.45
N THR A 236 -28.71 -40.11 28.38
CA THR A 236 -27.84 -41.24 28.78
C THR A 236 -27.50 -42.22 27.65
N GLN A 237 -26.24 -42.68 27.54
CA GLN A 237 -25.85 -44.11 27.45
C GLN A 237 -24.31 -44.32 27.48
N LYS A 238 -23.91 -45.32 28.28
CA LYS A 238 -22.57 -45.94 28.49
C LYS A 238 -22.47 -47.19 27.57
N PRO A 239 -21.39 -48.02 27.54
CA PRO A 239 -19.94 -47.84 27.78
C PRO A 239 -19.05 -48.42 26.63
N ASP A 240 -17.73 -48.42 26.88
CA ASP A 240 -16.67 -49.29 26.34
C ASP A 240 -16.06 -48.98 24.95
N ASN A 241 -14.80 -48.51 24.94
CA ASN A 241 -13.69 -49.42 24.66
C ASN A 241 -12.30 -48.83 24.95
N THR A 242 -11.51 -49.67 25.60
CA THR A 242 -10.06 -49.66 25.81
C THR A 242 -9.29 -49.48 24.50
N THR A 243 -8.26 -48.62 24.46
CA THR A 243 -6.89 -49.06 24.11
C THR A 243 -5.83 -48.02 24.46
N ASP A 244 -4.84 -48.56 25.15
CA ASP A 244 -3.53 -48.06 25.51
C ASP A 244 -2.64 -47.95 24.26
N THR A 245 -1.90 -46.86 24.05
CA THR A 245 -0.65 -46.87 23.26
C THR A 245 0.25 -45.69 23.65
N ARG A 246 1.35 -46.04 24.34
CA ARG A 246 2.56 -45.23 24.54
C ARG A 246 3.27 -44.92 23.21
N GLY A 247 3.85 -43.72 23.14
CA GLY A 247 5.27 -43.53 22.82
C GLY A 247 5.65 -43.12 21.39
N ARG A 248 6.31 -41.95 21.28
CA ARG A 248 7.51 -41.60 20.46
C ARG A 248 7.58 -40.07 20.36
N SER A 249 8.49 -39.40 21.05
CA SER A 249 9.91 -39.17 20.73
C SER A 249 10.13 -38.39 19.42
N GLY A 250 10.50 -37.12 19.59
CA GLY A 250 11.58 -36.41 18.90
C GLY A 250 11.61 -36.44 17.37
N GLN A 251 11.38 -35.29 16.75
CA GLN A 251 12.14 -34.94 15.56
C GLN A 251 12.31 -33.43 15.45
N ASP A 252 13.57 -33.02 15.55
CA ASP A 252 14.08 -31.67 15.37
C ASP A 252 13.75 -31.14 13.97
N THR A 253 13.30 -29.89 13.91
CA THR A 253 13.17 -29.13 12.66
C THR A 253 14.40 -28.22 12.53
N PRO A 254 15.16 -28.31 11.43
CA PRO A 254 16.17 -27.30 11.12
C PRO A 254 15.49 -26.01 10.68
N GLY A 255 15.86 -24.89 11.31
CA GLY A 255 15.39 -23.56 10.95
C GLY A 255 15.82 -23.15 9.52
N PRO A 256 15.07 -22.26 8.86
CA PRO A 256 15.41 -21.78 7.54
C PRO A 256 16.61 -20.83 7.58
N SER A 257 17.63 -21.17 6.79
CA SER A 257 18.79 -20.33 6.46
C SER A 257 18.34 -19.09 5.67
N ASN A 258 18.70 -17.90 6.15
CA ASN A 258 18.65 -16.66 5.37
C ASN A 258 19.54 -16.76 4.11
N PRO A 259 19.04 -16.45 2.90
CA PRO A 259 19.91 -16.12 1.79
C PRO A 259 20.43 -14.68 1.94
N ALA A 260 21.76 -14.56 1.91
CA ALA A 260 22.48 -13.30 1.90
C ALA A 260 22.14 -12.45 0.68
N SER A 261 21.93 -11.15 0.90
CA SER A 261 21.85 -10.14 -0.15
C SER A 261 23.15 -10.10 -0.98
N PRO A 262 23.10 -10.06 -2.32
CA PRO A 262 24.28 -9.86 -3.15
C PRO A 262 24.80 -8.42 -3.03
N GLN A 263 26.10 -8.28 -2.76
CA GLN A 263 26.83 -7.02 -2.92
C GLN A 263 26.93 -6.64 -4.41
N PRO A 264 26.84 -5.35 -4.77
CA PRO A 264 27.05 -4.89 -6.13
C PRO A 264 28.52 -5.02 -6.54
N GLY A 265 28.77 -5.87 -7.53
CA GLY A 265 30.07 -6.10 -8.16
C GLY A 265 30.47 -4.97 -9.10
N LYS A 266 31.78 -4.68 -9.07
CA LYS A 266 32.51 -3.77 -9.97
C LYS A 266 32.36 -4.21 -11.43
N SER A 267 32.06 -3.25 -12.29
CA SER A 267 32.14 -3.39 -13.75
C SER A 267 33.61 -3.40 -14.16
N THR A 268 34.03 -4.47 -14.83
CA THR A 268 35.23 -4.46 -15.67
C THR A 268 34.82 -4.88 -17.07
N ASP A 269 35.02 -3.95 -17.99
CA ASP A 269 34.89 -4.13 -19.43
C ASP A 269 35.77 -5.28 -19.91
N ASN A 270 35.21 -6.14 -20.76
CA ASN A 270 35.96 -6.74 -21.86
C ASN A 270 35.00 -7.29 -22.91
N ALA A 271 35.10 -6.71 -24.11
CA ALA A 271 34.49 -7.18 -25.33
C ALA A 271 35.21 -8.44 -25.82
N MET A 272 34.46 -9.48 -26.20
CA MET A 272 34.83 -10.34 -27.32
C MET A 272 33.66 -11.19 -27.82
N GLN A 273 33.35 -10.98 -29.10
CA GLN A 273 32.93 -11.94 -30.13
C GLN A 273 32.28 -13.28 -29.72
N GLY A 274 31.02 -13.43 -30.15
CA GLY A 274 30.60 -14.47 -31.10
C GLY A 274 30.59 -15.94 -30.65
N SER A 275 29.40 -16.52 -30.57
CA SER A 275 29.02 -17.76 -31.28
C SER A 275 27.62 -18.17 -30.82
N GLY A 276 26.74 -18.47 -31.77
CA GLY A 276 25.42 -18.99 -31.47
C GLY A 276 25.49 -20.37 -30.81
N ASN A 277 24.49 -20.67 -29.99
CA ASN A 277 23.98 -22.02 -29.90
C ASN A 277 22.51 -21.99 -29.46
N ALA A 278 21.64 -22.47 -30.34
CA ALA A 278 20.27 -22.80 -30.03
C ALA A 278 20.29 -24.08 -29.19
N ASN A 279 19.64 -24.06 -28.02
CA ASN A 279 19.23 -25.31 -27.38
C ASN A 279 17.86 -25.08 -26.73
N GLY A 280 16.82 -25.50 -27.45
CA GLY A 280 15.49 -25.64 -26.90
C GLY A 280 15.46 -26.86 -25.98
N ASN A 281 14.88 -26.71 -24.80
CA ASN A 281 14.43 -27.84 -24.01
C ASN A 281 13.01 -27.55 -23.54
N SER A 282 12.05 -28.08 -24.29
CA SER A 282 10.63 -28.08 -23.99
C SER A 282 10.30 -29.37 -23.23
N ASP A 283 10.25 -29.30 -21.91
CA ASP A 283 9.67 -30.37 -21.08
C ASP A 283 8.19 -30.08 -20.85
N ASP A 284 7.40 -30.41 -21.87
CA ASP A 284 5.95 -30.52 -21.81
C ASP A 284 5.58 -31.83 -21.11
N LYS A 285 5.09 -31.75 -19.86
CA LYS A 285 4.46 -32.87 -19.16
C LYS A 285 2.95 -32.63 -19.08
N GLY A 286 2.28 -32.93 -20.19
CA GLY A 286 0.84 -33.11 -20.23
C GLY A 286 0.41 -34.28 -19.33
N ASN A 287 -0.43 -33.99 -18.33
CA ASN A 287 -1.14 -34.99 -17.54
C ASN A 287 -2.61 -35.00 -17.98
N GLY A 288 -2.91 -35.79 -19.01
CA GLY A 288 -4.28 -36.06 -19.44
C GLY A 288 -4.87 -37.20 -18.62
N ASN A 289 -5.80 -36.89 -17.73
CA ASN A 289 -6.61 -37.91 -17.05
C ASN A 289 -7.98 -38.00 -17.74
N SER A 290 -8.14 -39.02 -18.59
CA SER A 290 -9.41 -39.43 -19.19
C SER A 290 -9.78 -40.83 -18.69
N ARG A 291 -10.84 -40.93 -17.88
CA ARG A 291 -11.70 -42.12 -17.73
C ARG A 291 -13.11 -41.58 -17.42
N ARG A 292 -14.10 -41.63 -18.30
CA ARG A 292 -14.89 -42.75 -18.86
C ARG A 292 -15.62 -43.60 -17.80
N ASN A 293 -16.95 -43.52 -17.94
CA ASN A 293 -18.05 -44.46 -17.66
C ASN A 293 -18.28 -44.96 -16.24
#